data_AF-A0A317KDY4-F1
#
_entry.id   AF-A0A317KDY4-F1
#
_cell.length_a   1.000
_cell.length_b   1.000
_cell.length_c   1.000
_cell.angle_alpha   90.00
_cell.angle_beta   90.00
_cell.angle_gamma   90.00
#
_symmetry.space_group_name_H-M   'P 1'
#
loop_
_entity.id
_entity.type
_entity.pdbx_description
1 polymer ?
#
loop_
_entity_poly.entity_id
_entity_poly.type
_entity_poly.pdbx_seq_one_letter_code
_entity_poly.pdbx_strand_id
1 'polypeptide(L)'
;MPAKRNPKKSRKPSSKPSLAELTPPDLDALTVAPAAPVDLPAAPQAEAPSPPKAGPPPARDARFAGRSQRAGQTRRYAFRRS
;
A
#
# COMPACT_ATOMS: atom_id res chain seq x y z
N MET A 1 -40.84 -17.39 -2.80
CA MET A 1 -40.12 -18.08 -3.89
C MET A 1 -39.13 -17.10 -4.53
N PRO A 2 -37.81 -17.33 -4.50
CA PRO A 2 -36.85 -16.42 -5.12
C PRO A 2 -36.82 -16.60 -6.65
N ALA A 3 -36.82 -15.50 -7.40
CA ALA A 3 -36.74 -15.54 -8.85
C ALA A 3 -35.33 -15.95 -9.33
N LYS A 4 -35.26 -16.87 -10.31
CA LYS A 4 -34.00 -17.26 -10.97
C LYS A 4 -33.48 -16.09 -11.81
N ARG A 5 -32.26 -15.61 -11.52
CA ARG A 5 -31.59 -14.55 -12.29
C ARG A 5 -30.73 -15.17 -13.39
N ASN A 6 -30.92 -14.73 -14.64
CA ASN A 6 -30.12 -15.17 -15.77
C ASN A 6 -28.73 -14.51 -15.77
N PRO A 7 -27.62 -15.27 -15.95
CA PRO A 7 -26.25 -14.74 -15.92
C PRO A 7 -25.87 -14.05 -17.25
N LYS A 8 -26.77 -13.28 -17.85
CA LYS A 8 -26.54 -12.64 -19.18
C LYS A 8 -25.44 -11.57 -19.19
N LYS A 9 -24.80 -11.28 -18.05
CA LYS A 9 -23.70 -10.31 -17.93
C LYS A 9 -22.60 -10.79 -16.98
N SER A 10 -22.35 -12.11 -16.94
CA SER A 10 -21.23 -12.63 -16.16
C SER A 10 -19.94 -11.95 -16.63
N ARG A 11 -19.31 -11.20 -15.72
CA ARG A 11 -18.05 -10.50 -15.98
C ARG A 11 -16.97 -11.56 -16.11
N LYS A 12 -16.28 -11.58 -17.26
CA LYS A 12 -15.15 -12.50 -17.47
C LYS A 12 -14.11 -12.28 -16.36
N PRO A 13 -13.51 -13.34 -15.81
CA PRO A 13 -12.40 -13.18 -14.87
C PRO A 13 -11.31 -12.39 -15.59
N SER A 14 -10.90 -11.27 -15.00
CA SER A 14 -9.73 -10.52 -15.47
C SER A 14 -8.52 -11.44 -15.45
N SER A 15 -7.70 -11.41 -16.49
CA SER A 15 -6.51 -12.26 -16.62
C SER A 15 -5.68 -12.15 -15.35
N LYS A 16 -5.51 -13.29 -14.68
CA LYS A 16 -4.60 -13.40 -13.55
C LYS A 16 -3.20 -13.06 -14.08
N PRO A 17 -2.46 -12.11 -13.47
CA PRO A 17 -1.11 -11.81 -13.90
C PRO A 17 -0.29 -13.10 -13.86
N SER A 18 0.43 -13.35 -14.94
CA SER A 18 1.24 -14.55 -15.09
C SER A 18 2.43 -14.49 -14.13
N LEU A 19 2.95 -15.65 -13.70
CA LEU A 19 4.11 -15.71 -12.79
C LEU A 19 5.34 -14.96 -13.38
N ALA A 20 5.44 -14.92 -14.71
CA ALA A 20 6.49 -14.20 -15.42
C ALA A 20 6.46 -12.68 -15.16
N GLU A 21 5.28 -12.08 -15.00
CA GLU A 21 5.13 -10.66 -14.68
C GLU A 21 5.52 -10.31 -13.24
N LEU A 22 5.63 -11.32 -12.36
CA LEU A 22 6.00 -11.17 -10.96
C LEU A 22 7.46 -11.49 -10.69
N THR A 23 8.23 -11.85 -11.72
CA THR A 23 9.65 -12.14 -11.55
C THR A 23 10.39 -10.80 -11.47
N PRO A 24 10.98 -10.44 -10.31
CA PRO A 24 11.75 -9.21 -10.22
C PRO A 24 12.95 -9.27 -11.17
N PRO A 25 13.35 -8.14 -11.76
CA PRO A 25 14.56 -8.09 -12.57
C PRO A 25 15.76 -8.51 -11.74
N ASP A 26 16.65 -9.28 -12.37
CA ASP A 26 17.90 -9.71 -11.76
C ASP A 26 18.77 -8.49 -11.45
N LEU A 27 18.92 -8.21 -10.15
CA LEU A 27 19.68 -7.05 -9.68
C LEU A 27 21.19 -7.27 -9.86
N ASP A 28 21.66 -8.52 -9.85
CA ASP A 28 23.07 -8.84 -10.01
C ASP A 28 23.54 -8.56 -11.44
N ALA A 29 22.66 -8.77 -12.43
CA ALA A 29 22.90 -8.36 -13.82
C ALA A 29 23.00 -6.83 -14.00
N LEU A 30 22.50 -6.04 -13.05
CA LEU A 30 22.59 -4.57 -13.05
C LEU A 30 23.80 -4.06 -12.25
N THR A 31 24.50 -4.94 -11.53
CA THR A 31 25.72 -4.57 -10.79
C THR A 31 26.91 -4.46 -11.75
N VAL A 32 27.14 -3.26 -12.26
CA VAL A 32 28.41 -2.95 -12.94
C VAL A 32 29.41 -2.55 -11.85
N ALA A 33 30.30 -3.46 -11.49
CA ALA A 33 31.41 -3.13 -10.61
C ALA A 33 32.35 -2.11 -11.29
N PRO A 34 32.73 -1.02 -10.62
CA PRO A 34 33.70 -0.09 -11.17
C PRO A 34 35.04 -0.81 -11.37
N ALA A 35 35.65 -0.66 -12.54
CA ALA A 35 36.88 -1.36 -12.93
C ALA A 35 38.12 -0.99 -12.09
N ALA A 36 38.04 0.08 -11.29
CA ALA A 36 39.06 0.52 -10.36
C ALA A 36 38.40 1.14 -9.13
N PRO A 37 39.03 1.04 -7.94
CA PRO A 37 38.58 1.79 -6.78
C PRO A 37 38.67 3.29 -7.08
N VAL A 38 37.54 3.98 -7.00
CA VAL A 38 37.49 5.44 -7.10
C VAL A 38 37.82 5.98 -5.71
N ASP A 39 38.98 6.62 -5.56
CA ASP A 39 39.33 7.35 -4.34
C ASP A 39 38.43 8.59 -4.24
N LEU A 40 37.40 8.48 -3.41
CA LEU A 40 36.55 9.62 -3.07
C LEU A 40 37.32 10.52 -2.11
N PRO A 41 37.36 11.85 -2.36
CA PRO A 41 37.89 12.77 -1.38
C PRO A 41 37.10 12.59 -0.08
N ALA A 42 37.81 12.46 1.03
CA ALA A 42 37.19 12.38 2.35
C ALA A 42 36.33 13.63 2.54
N ALA A 43 35.03 13.50 2.32
CA ALA A 43 34.10 14.54 2.69
C ALA A 43 34.30 14.78 4.19
N PRO A 44 34.35 16.04 4.67
CA PRO A 44 34.16 16.27 6.09
C PRO A 44 32.88 15.52 6.45
N GLN A 45 32.92 14.69 7.49
CA GLN A 45 31.73 13.97 7.95
C GLN A 45 30.67 15.02 8.24
N ALA A 46 29.83 15.29 7.23
CA ALA A 46 28.71 16.18 7.37
C ALA A 46 27.79 15.42 8.32
N GLU A 47 27.77 15.90 9.56
CA GLU A 47 26.87 15.46 10.61
C GLU A 47 25.52 15.20 9.97
N ALA A 48 25.14 13.92 9.86
CA ALA A 48 23.86 13.57 9.31
C ALA A 48 22.81 14.31 10.16
N PRO A 49 21.92 15.11 9.55
CA PRO A 49 20.95 15.87 10.33
C PRO A 49 20.15 14.88 11.17
N SER A 50 20.03 15.18 12.46
CA SER A 50 19.30 14.32 13.40
C SER A 50 17.92 13.99 12.82
N PRO A 51 17.48 12.72 12.83
CA PRO A 51 16.20 12.35 12.26
C PRO A 51 15.11 13.21 12.91
N PRO A 52 14.11 13.66 12.14
CA PRO A 52 13.04 14.47 12.70
C PRO A 52 12.40 13.68 13.84
N LYS A 53 12.19 14.34 14.99
CA LYS A 53 11.32 13.85 16.08
C LYS A 53 9.87 13.85 15.59
N ALA A 54 9.56 13.02 14.60
CA ALA A 54 8.19 12.73 14.24
C ALA A 54 7.63 11.85 15.35
N GLY A 55 6.87 12.47 16.26
CA GLY A 55 6.04 11.73 17.20
C GLY A 55 5.00 10.89 16.47
N PRO A 56 4.35 9.94 17.17
CA PRO A 56 3.23 9.21 16.58
C PRO A 56 2.19 10.22 16.03
N PRO A 57 1.52 9.90 14.91
CA PRO A 57 0.54 10.80 14.33
C PRO A 57 -0.50 11.17 15.40
N PRO A 58 -0.99 12.43 15.42
CA PRO A 58 -2.00 12.84 16.38
C PRO A 58 -3.17 11.87 16.30
N ALA A 59 -3.57 11.35 17.47
CA ALA A 59 -4.67 10.39 17.57
C ALA A 59 -5.89 10.95 16.83
N ARG A 60 -6.52 10.12 15.98
CA ARG A 60 -7.79 10.48 15.32
C ARG A 60 -8.76 11.01 16.38
N ASP A 61 -9.39 12.15 16.12
CA ASP A 61 -10.28 12.83 17.07
C ASP A 61 -11.15 11.84 17.85
N ALA A 62 -11.31 12.06 19.16
CA ALA A 62 -12.20 11.26 20.02
C ALA A 62 -13.63 11.16 19.44
N ARG A 63 -14.03 12.11 18.59
CA ARG A 63 -15.30 12.11 17.83
C ARG A 63 -15.44 10.93 16.86
N PHE A 64 -14.33 10.27 16.49
CA PHE A 64 -14.30 9.08 15.62
C PHE A 64 -13.86 7.80 16.36
N ALA A 65 -13.38 7.91 17.60
CA ALA A 65 -12.87 6.78 18.39
C ALA A 65 -13.91 5.69 18.73
N GLY A 66 -15.20 5.93 18.48
CA GLY A 66 -16.28 4.94 18.63
C GLY A 66 -16.99 4.55 17.33
N ARG A 67 -16.56 5.08 16.17
CA ARG A 67 -17.25 4.85 14.88
C ARG A 67 -16.62 3.72 14.05
N SER A 68 -15.92 2.80 14.69
CA SER A 68 -15.58 1.53 14.03
C SER A 68 -16.87 0.73 13.83
N GLN A 69 -17.21 0.40 12.58
CA GLN A 69 -18.26 -0.58 12.31
C GLN A 69 -17.81 -1.92 12.92
N ARG A 70 -18.37 -2.29 14.07
CA ARG A 70 -18.16 -3.63 14.62
C ARG A 70 -18.81 -4.65 13.68
N ALA A 71 -18.18 -5.82 13.50
CA ALA A 71 -18.78 -6.87 12.70
C ALA A 71 -20.20 -7.17 13.21
N GLY A 72 -21.21 -7.08 12.34
CA GLY A 72 -22.63 -7.23 12.70
C GLY A 72 -23.39 -5.92 12.99
N GLN A 73 -22.73 -4.76 13.06
CA GLN A 73 -23.42 -3.48 13.26
C GLN A 73 -24.00 -2.94 11.93
N THR A 74 -25.26 -2.53 11.93
CA THR A 74 -25.91 -1.98 10.72
C THR A 74 -25.29 -0.62 10.35
N ARG A 75 -24.86 -0.49 9.09
CA ARG A 75 -24.21 0.72 8.57
C ARG A 75 -25.11 1.95 8.78
N ARG A 76 -24.58 2.98 9.42
CA ARG A 76 -25.25 4.27 9.61
C ARG A 76 -25.02 5.11 8.35
N TYR A 77 -25.89 4.96 7.35
CA TYR A 77 -25.92 5.87 6.20
C TYR A 77 -26.47 7.22 6.63
N ALA A 78 -25.84 8.31 6.19
CA ALA A 78 -26.24 9.68 6.55
C ALA A 78 -27.64 10.06 6.03
N PHE A 79 -28.13 9.35 5.01
CA PHE A 79 -29.46 9.54 4.41
C PHE A 79 -30.26 8.25 4.55
N ARG A 80 -30.76 7.93 5.75
CA ARG A 80 -31.69 6.81 5.89
C ARG A 80 -33.03 7.22 5.28
N ARG A 81 -33.45 6.53 4.22
CA ARG A 81 -34.86 6.55 3.80
C ARG A 81 -35.63 5.76 4.86
N SER A 82 -36.66 6.40 5.41
CA SER A 82 -37.58 5.93 6.45
C SER A 82 -38.11 4.53 6.18
#